data_AF-R9XFE6-F1
#
_entry.id   AF-R9XFE6-F1
#
_cell.length_a   1.000
_cell.length_b   1.000
_cell.length_c   1.000
_cell.angle_alpha   90.00
_cell.angle_beta   90.00
_cell.angle_gamma   90.00
#
_symmetry.space_group_name_H-M   'P 1'
#
loop_
_entity.id
_entity.type
_entity.pdbx_description
1 polymer ?
#
loop_
_entity_poly.entity_id
_entity_poly.type
_entity_poly.pdbx_seq_one_letter_code
_entity_poly.pdbx_strand_id
1 'polypeptide(L)'
;MLSAEDFASQVLRLLPLLRRWRRCEHALWDPRTNRLQLSVATVANSARFDVRVDLHPLYAVPQLQLRYWEPDPAVSEYEVWKLHFVDPYQLPLWQAGRFSIALDQVPAASGSSYETWYVVNSCDTDENVGPETDNYMLRWFSLYGQLLDENLGFTLAAALVAPCTNQKNP
;
A
#
# COMPACT_ATOMS: atom_id res chain seq x y z
N MET A 1 15.66 2.16 11.66
CA MET A 1 16.06 3.00 10.49
C MET A 1 16.51 2.14 9.31
N LEU A 2 15.72 2.15 8.25
CA LEU A 2 15.90 1.41 7.00
C LEU A 2 16.61 2.30 5.97
N SER A 3 17.68 1.81 5.34
CA SER A 3 18.37 2.57 4.29
C SER A 3 17.52 2.62 3.00
N ALA A 4 17.77 3.59 2.12
CA ALA A 4 17.08 3.69 0.83
C ALA A 4 17.37 2.48 -0.07
N GLU A 5 18.61 1.96 -0.03
CA GLU A 5 19.02 0.77 -0.78
C GLU A 5 18.31 -0.48 -0.25
N ASP A 6 18.28 -0.65 1.08
CA ASP A 6 17.55 -1.75 1.70
C ASP A 6 16.08 -1.67 1.32
N PHE A 7 15.44 -0.51 1.52
CA PHE A 7 14.04 -0.27 1.17
C PHE A 7 13.73 -0.73 -0.26
N ALA A 8 14.49 -0.24 -1.25
CA ALA A 8 14.32 -0.62 -2.64
C ALA A 8 14.50 -2.13 -2.86
N SER A 9 15.58 -2.72 -2.33
CA SER A 9 15.87 -4.14 -2.42
C SER A 9 14.74 -5.00 -1.82
N GLN A 10 14.22 -4.63 -0.66
CA GLN A 10 13.15 -5.39 -0.01
C GLN A 10 11.81 -5.23 -0.73
N VAL A 11 11.49 -4.05 -1.28
CA VAL A 11 10.29 -3.84 -2.09
C VAL A 11 10.31 -4.72 -3.34
N LEU A 12 11.46 -4.81 -4.01
CA LEU A 12 11.61 -5.68 -5.19
C LEU A 12 11.37 -7.15 -4.85
N ARG A 13 11.75 -7.61 -3.66
CA ARG A 13 11.44 -8.96 -3.16
C ARG A 13 9.96 -9.13 -2.79
N LEU A 14 9.28 -8.07 -2.37
CA LEU A 14 7.88 -8.06 -1.99
C LEU A 14 6.94 -8.07 -3.22
N LEU A 15 7.34 -7.43 -4.32
CA LEU A 15 6.52 -7.29 -5.54
C LEU A 15 5.87 -8.59 -6.05
N PRO A 16 6.57 -9.73 -6.18
CA PRO A 16 5.94 -10.97 -6.63
C PRO A 16 4.82 -11.46 -5.71
N LEU A 17 4.94 -11.21 -4.40
CA LEU A 17 3.91 -11.57 -3.43
C LEU A 17 2.70 -10.64 -3.55
N LEU A 18 2.93 -9.34 -3.72
CA LEU A 18 1.86 -8.35 -3.95
C LEU A 18 1.09 -8.62 -5.23
N ARG A 19 1.77 -9.04 -6.30
CA ARG A 19 1.11 -9.44 -7.55
C ARG A 19 0.25 -10.70 -7.44
N ARG A 20 0.47 -11.52 -6.40
CA ARG A 20 -0.34 -12.70 -6.09
C ARG A 20 -1.47 -12.39 -5.10
N TRP A 21 -1.45 -11.23 -4.47
CA TRP A 21 -2.50 -10.80 -3.57
C TRP A 21 -3.75 -10.46 -4.38
N ARG A 22 -4.83 -11.20 -4.14
CA ARG A 22 -6.05 -11.16 -4.96
C ARG A 22 -6.68 -9.78 -5.10
N ARG A 23 -6.56 -8.91 -4.09
CA ARG A 23 -7.11 -7.54 -4.13
C ARG A 23 -6.19 -6.55 -4.81
N CYS A 24 -4.92 -6.89 -5.01
CA CYS A 24 -3.96 -6.05 -5.70
C CYS A 24 -4.13 -6.21 -7.21
N GLU A 25 -4.74 -5.22 -7.85
CA GLU A 25 -4.94 -5.20 -9.30
C GLU A 25 -3.62 -4.89 -10.02
N HIS A 26 -2.85 -3.95 -9.44
CA HIS A 26 -1.57 -3.51 -9.97
C HIS A 26 -0.56 -3.32 -8.85
N ALA A 27 0.69 -3.73 -9.09
CA ALA A 27 1.82 -3.48 -8.20
C ALA A 27 3.07 -3.12 -9.02
N LEU A 28 3.52 -1.88 -8.84
CA LEU A 28 4.60 -1.26 -9.62
C LEU A 28 5.62 -0.63 -8.69
N TRP A 29 6.90 -0.80 -9.04
CA TRP A 29 8.00 -0.08 -8.42
C TRP A 29 8.52 0.97 -9.39
N ASP A 30 8.56 2.23 -8.96
CA ASP A 30 9.20 3.31 -9.69
C ASP A 30 10.61 3.55 -9.12
N PRO A 31 11.67 3.15 -9.85
CA PRO A 31 13.04 3.35 -9.41
C PRO A 31 13.49 4.81 -9.47
N ARG A 32 12.78 5.70 -10.19
CA ARG A 32 13.15 7.13 -10.27
C ARG A 32 12.77 7.86 -9.00
N THR A 33 11.63 7.50 -8.42
CA THR A 33 11.11 8.11 -7.20
C THR A 33 11.29 7.23 -5.97
N ASN A 34 11.88 6.03 -6.12
CA ASN A 34 11.99 5.01 -5.07
C ASN A 34 10.66 4.77 -4.36
N ARG A 35 9.63 4.45 -5.17
CA ARG A 35 8.25 4.40 -4.71
C ARG A 35 7.56 3.11 -5.14
N LEU A 36 6.85 2.48 -4.20
CA LEU A 36 5.91 1.42 -4.50
C LEU A 36 4.53 2.03 -4.75
N GLN A 37 3.88 1.63 -5.84
CA GLN A 37 2.53 2.03 -6.21
C GLN A 37 1.65 0.80 -6.40
N LEU A 38 0.48 0.81 -5.77
CA LEU A 38 -0.50 -0.27 -5.87
C LEU A 38 -1.88 0.29 -6.23
N SER A 39 -2.66 -0.48 -7.00
CA SER A 39 -4.12 -0.34 -7.08
C SER A 39 -4.73 -1.51 -6.35
N VAL A 40 -5.58 -1.23 -5.35
CA VAL A 40 -6.14 -2.24 -4.46
C VAL A 40 -7.65 -2.13 -4.42
N ALA A 41 -8.35 -3.19 -4.85
CA ALA A 41 -9.80 -3.28 -4.74
C ALA A 41 -10.24 -3.39 -3.27
N THR A 42 -11.33 -2.70 -2.92
CA THR A 42 -11.97 -2.83 -1.61
C THR A 42 -12.65 -4.21 -1.44
N VAL A 43 -13.01 -4.57 -0.21
CA VAL A 43 -13.64 -5.87 0.11
C VAL A 43 -14.91 -6.12 -0.73
N ALA A 44 -15.71 -5.08 -0.99
CA ALA A 44 -16.94 -5.15 -1.76
C ALA A 44 -16.70 -5.13 -3.29
N ASN A 45 -15.45 -4.94 -3.75
CA ASN A 45 -15.05 -4.74 -5.16
C ASN A 45 -15.82 -3.61 -5.88
N SER A 46 -16.46 -2.70 -5.15
CA SER A 46 -17.21 -1.57 -5.70
C SER A 46 -16.43 -0.27 -5.69
N ALA A 47 -15.24 -0.28 -5.08
CA ALA A 47 -14.38 0.87 -4.90
C ALA A 47 -12.91 0.41 -4.87
N ARG A 48 -11.97 1.33 -5.04
CA ARG A 48 -10.53 1.01 -5.00
C ARG A 48 -9.71 2.04 -4.24
N PHE A 49 -8.54 1.62 -3.81
CA PHE A 49 -7.50 2.46 -3.28
C PHE A 49 -6.32 2.54 -4.24
N ASP A 50 -5.89 3.75 -4.57
CA ASP A 50 -4.51 3.94 -4.98
C ASP A 50 -3.66 4.00 -3.71
N VAL A 51 -2.59 3.22 -3.68
CA VAL A 51 -1.69 3.11 -2.55
C VAL A 51 -0.30 3.51 -2.98
N ARG A 52 0.34 4.35 -2.18
CA ARG A 52 1.73 4.77 -2.35
C ARG A 52 2.51 4.45 -1.09
N VAL A 53 3.69 3.85 -1.27
CA VAL A 53 4.66 3.64 -0.19
C VAL A 53 6.00 4.24 -0.59
N ASP A 54 6.44 5.23 0.18
CA ASP A 54 7.77 5.84 0.08
C ASP A 54 8.59 5.51 1.33
N LEU A 55 9.88 5.83 1.32
CA LEU A 55 10.68 5.93 2.54
C LEU A 55 10.55 7.33 3.15
N HIS A 56 10.08 7.42 4.39
CA HIS A 56 9.97 8.68 5.11
C HIS A 56 11.36 9.29 5.35
N PRO A 57 11.62 10.55 4.96
CA PRO A 57 12.97 11.11 4.95
C PRO A 57 13.60 11.30 6.34
N LEU A 58 12.77 11.59 7.36
CA LEU A 58 13.26 11.84 8.72
C LEU A 58 13.38 10.55 9.56
N TYR A 59 12.30 9.77 9.63
CA TYR A 59 12.25 8.55 10.42
C TYR A 59 12.98 7.35 9.77
N ALA A 60 13.27 7.40 8.47
CA ALA A 60 13.82 6.28 7.70
C ALA A 60 13.00 5.00 7.88
N VAL A 61 11.67 5.13 7.77
CA VAL A 61 10.69 4.04 7.80
C VAL A 61 9.71 4.18 6.62
N PRO A 62 9.04 3.10 6.19
CA PRO A 62 8.09 3.19 5.09
C PRO A 62 6.84 4.00 5.48
N GLN A 63 6.38 4.84 4.56
CA GLN A 63 5.25 5.75 4.73
C GLN A 63 4.09 5.30 3.84
N LEU A 64 2.98 4.87 4.44
CA LEU A 64 1.77 4.49 3.71
C LEU A 64 0.91 5.71 3.40
N GLN A 65 0.50 5.83 2.14
CA GLN A 65 -0.38 6.88 1.63
C GLN A 65 -1.50 6.25 0.79
N LEU A 66 -2.72 6.75 0.93
CA LEU A 66 -3.92 6.20 0.30
C LEU A 66 -4.73 7.29 -0.43
N ARG A 67 -5.35 6.92 -1.53
CA ARG A 67 -6.42 7.68 -2.20
C ARG A 67 -7.59 6.76 -2.47
N TYR A 68 -8.79 7.22 -2.17
CA TYR A 68 -10.01 6.42 -2.27
C TYR A 68 -10.83 6.82 -3.49
N TRP A 69 -11.19 5.84 -4.32
CA TRP A 69 -11.92 6.05 -5.55
C TRP A 69 -13.20 5.21 -5.56
N GLU A 70 -14.29 5.83 -5.99
CA GLU A 70 -15.58 5.18 -6.24
C GLU A 70 -16.01 5.39 -7.70
N PRO A 71 -16.76 4.46 -8.31
CA PRO A 71 -17.41 4.67 -9.58
C PRO A 71 -18.38 5.84 -9.48
N ASP A 72 -18.37 6.74 -10.48
CA ASP A 72 -19.31 7.86 -10.53
C ASP A 72 -20.68 7.36 -11.03
N PRO A 73 -21.72 7.32 -10.18
CA PRO A 73 -23.03 6.83 -10.59
C PRO A 73 -23.74 7.76 -11.59
N ALA A 74 -23.27 9.00 -11.76
CA ALA A 74 -23.86 9.95 -12.70
C ALA A 74 -23.53 9.65 -14.16
N VAL A 75 -22.54 8.78 -14.43
CA VAL A 75 -22.09 8.44 -15.77
C VAL A 75 -22.32 6.95 -16.03
N SER A 76 -23.30 6.62 -16.88
CA SER A 76 -23.67 5.22 -17.17
C SER A 76 -23.06 4.65 -18.45
N GLU A 77 -22.53 5.50 -19.32
CA GLU A 77 -22.06 5.10 -20.66
C GLU A 77 -20.63 4.55 -20.66
N TYR A 78 -19.83 4.92 -19.66
CA TYR A 78 -18.46 4.49 -19.48
C TYR A 78 -18.07 4.53 -18.01
N GLU A 79 -17.06 3.72 -17.66
CA GLU A 79 -16.57 3.64 -16.29
C GLU A 79 -15.77 4.90 -15.93
N VAL A 80 -16.35 5.75 -15.08
CA VAL A 80 -15.69 6.93 -14.52
C VAL A 80 -15.42 6.69 -13.05
N TRP A 81 -14.20 7.01 -12.62
CA TRP A 81 -13.81 6.92 -11.22
C TRP A 81 -13.64 8.32 -10.64
N LYS A 82 -14.24 8.56 -9.47
CA LYS A 82 -14.17 9.83 -8.76
C LYS A 82 -13.36 9.67 -7.48
N LEU A 83 -12.47 10.63 -7.24
CA LEU A 83 -11.68 10.70 -6.01
C LEU A 83 -12.55 11.23 -4.87
N HIS A 84 -12.62 10.50 -3.76
CA HIS A 84 -13.48 10.80 -2.63
C HIS A 84 -12.66 11.18 -1.38
N PHE A 85 -12.99 12.34 -0.81
CA PHE A 85 -12.45 12.81 0.47
C PHE A 85 -13.56 12.81 1.52
N VAL A 86 -13.46 11.88 2.46
CA VAL A 86 -14.38 11.63 3.56
C VAL A 86 -13.59 11.62 4.86
N ASP A 87 -14.27 11.52 6.00
CA ASP A 87 -13.60 11.26 7.26
C ASP A 87 -12.78 9.95 7.16
N PRO A 88 -11.50 9.91 7.58
CA PRO A 88 -10.67 8.71 7.47
C PRO A 88 -11.28 7.45 8.11
N TYR A 89 -12.12 7.60 9.15
CA TYR A 89 -12.79 6.49 9.82
C TYR A 89 -14.04 6.00 9.08
N GLN A 90 -14.48 6.71 8.04
CA GLN A 90 -15.53 6.28 7.11
C GLN A 90 -14.97 5.54 5.89
N LEU A 91 -13.66 5.53 5.70
CA LEU A 91 -13.04 4.75 4.64
C LEU A 91 -13.28 3.26 4.88
N PRO A 92 -13.44 2.44 3.81
CA PRO A 92 -13.61 0.99 3.93
C PRO A 92 -12.27 0.30 4.23
N LEU A 93 -11.60 0.75 5.28
CA LEU A 93 -10.34 0.23 5.82
C LEU A 93 -10.62 -0.68 7.01
N TRP A 94 -9.85 -1.74 7.14
CA TRP A 94 -9.94 -2.64 8.28
C TRP A 94 -9.21 -2.07 9.49
N GLN A 95 -9.88 -2.02 10.64
CA GLN A 95 -9.32 -1.54 11.91
C GLN A 95 -8.65 -0.14 11.81
N ALA A 96 -9.23 0.78 11.03
CA ALA A 96 -8.71 2.15 10.88
C ALA A 96 -8.39 2.85 12.22
N GLY A 97 -9.17 2.58 13.27
CA GLY A 97 -8.96 3.12 14.61
C GLY A 97 -7.65 2.72 15.32
N ARG A 98 -6.91 1.73 14.80
CA ARG A 98 -5.57 1.38 15.30
C ARG A 98 -4.46 2.26 14.73
N PHE A 99 -4.78 3.05 13.71
CA PHE A 99 -3.84 3.90 13.00
C PHE A 99 -4.29 5.35 13.08
N SER A 100 -3.32 6.27 13.22
CA SER A 100 -3.60 7.69 13.05
C SER A 100 -3.54 8.02 11.57
N ILE A 101 -4.69 8.32 10.96
CA ILE A 101 -4.79 8.62 9.52
C ILE A 101 -5.25 10.08 9.36
N ALA A 102 -4.53 10.86 8.57
CA ALA A 102 -4.84 12.26 8.31
C ALA A 102 -4.86 12.55 6.81
N LEU A 103 -5.69 13.50 6.37
CA LEU A 103 -5.65 13.99 5.00
C LEU A 103 -4.58 15.09 4.88
N ASP A 104 -3.62 14.94 3.98
CA ASP A 104 -2.48 15.85 3.85
C ASP A 104 -2.10 16.13 2.38
N GLN A 105 -1.31 17.18 2.17
CA GLN A 105 -0.70 17.54 0.89
C GLN A 105 0.72 16.95 0.80
N VAL A 106 0.91 15.94 -0.04
CA VAL A 106 2.22 15.34 -0.28
C VAL A 106 2.79 15.81 -1.62
N PRO A 107 4.13 15.91 -1.76
CA PRO A 107 4.74 16.22 -3.04
C PRO A 107 4.36 15.18 -4.11
N ALA A 108 3.95 15.68 -5.28
CA ALA A 108 3.71 14.86 -6.45
C ALA A 108 5.01 14.21 -6.96
N ALA A 109 4.89 13.20 -7.81
CA ALA A 109 6.05 12.53 -8.40
C ALA A 109 6.99 13.48 -9.19
N SER A 110 6.45 14.56 -9.78
CA SER A 110 7.22 15.56 -10.51
C SER A 110 7.91 16.60 -9.61
N GLY A 111 7.62 16.63 -8.30
CA GLY A 111 8.18 17.58 -7.33
C GLY A 111 7.71 19.05 -7.49
N SER A 112 6.99 19.38 -8.57
CA SER A 112 6.52 20.73 -8.88
C SER A 112 5.08 21.02 -8.42
N SER A 113 4.37 20.02 -7.92
CA SER A 113 3.00 20.14 -7.43
C SER A 113 2.80 19.32 -6.16
N TYR A 114 1.72 19.64 -5.44
CA TYR A 114 1.25 18.86 -4.32
C TYR A 114 0.00 18.09 -4.69
N GLU A 115 -0.19 16.99 -4.00
CA GLU A 115 -1.26 16.05 -4.20
C GLU A 115 -1.90 15.75 -2.85
N THR A 116 -3.24 15.74 -2.79
CA THR A 116 -3.95 15.34 -1.58
C THR A 116 -3.95 13.81 -1.43
N TRP A 117 -3.53 13.31 -0.28
CA TRP A 117 -3.50 11.88 0.08
C TRP A 117 -3.89 11.70 1.55
N TYR A 118 -4.50 10.57 1.88
CA TYR A 118 -4.56 10.13 3.27
C TYR A 118 -3.19 9.56 3.65
N VAL A 119 -2.61 10.04 4.75
CA VAL A 119 -1.29 9.65 5.24
C VAL A 119 -1.48 8.93 6.57
N VAL A 120 -0.96 7.71 6.65
CA VAL A 120 -0.94 6.92 7.89
C VAL A 120 0.29 7.34 8.69
N ASN A 121 0.12 7.89 9.88
CA ASN A 121 1.24 8.37 10.69
C ASN A 121 2.27 7.25 10.91
N SER A 122 3.55 7.57 10.73
CA SER A 122 4.68 6.65 10.78
C SER A 122 5.55 6.80 12.04
N CYS A 123 5.19 7.69 12.98
CA CYS A 123 6.04 8.02 14.13
C CYS A 123 6.33 6.83 15.07
N ASP A 124 5.45 5.84 15.14
CA ASP A 124 5.55 4.63 15.97
C ASP A 124 5.94 3.37 15.16
N THR A 125 6.31 3.53 13.89
CA THR A 125 6.54 2.38 12.97
C THR A 125 7.63 1.43 13.47
N ASP A 126 8.77 1.96 13.92
CA ASP A 126 9.89 1.11 14.38
C ASP A 126 9.53 0.38 15.68
N GLU A 127 8.71 0.98 16.57
CA GLU A 127 8.20 0.32 17.78
C GLU A 127 7.24 -0.83 17.44
N ASN A 128 6.46 -0.67 16.37
CA ASN A 128 5.48 -1.65 15.93
C ASN A 128 6.08 -2.80 15.10
N VAL A 129 7.07 -2.52 14.24
CA VAL A 129 7.64 -3.50 13.28
C VAL A 129 8.87 -4.23 13.83
N GLY A 130 9.52 -3.64 14.83
CA GLY A 130 10.75 -4.15 15.42
C GLY A 130 12.02 -3.64 14.71
N PRO A 131 13.16 -3.68 15.41
CA PRO A 131 14.41 -3.05 14.97
C PRO A 131 15.15 -3.80 13.85
N GLU A 132 14.82 -5.06 13.58
CA GLU A 132 15.56 -5.90 12.64
C GLU A 132 15.40 -5.41 11.19
N THR A 133 16.49 -5.09 10.51
CA THR A 133 16.41 -4.63 9.12
C THR A 133 16.09 -5.77 8.14
N ASP A 134 16.48 -7.00 8.44
CA ASP A 134 16.19 -8.16 7.60
C ASP A 134 14.69 -8.40 7.48
N ASN A 135 14.18 -8.49 6.25
CA ASN A 135 12.75 -8.66 5.93
C ASN A 135 11.85 -7.58 6.57
N TYR A 136 12.39 -6.42 6.91
CA TYR A 136 11.64 -5.29 7.47
C TYR A 136 10.41 -4.94 6.63
N MET A 137 10.54 -4.80 5.30
CA MET A 137 9.39 -4.45 4.44
C MET A 137 8.31 -5.52 4.45
N LEU A 138 8.68 -6.80 4.57
CA LEU A 138 7.71 -7.89 4.66
C LEU A 138 6.92 -7.80 5.98
N ARG A 139 7.59 -7.56 7.11
CA ARG A 139 6.93 -7.39 8.42
C ARG A 139 6.06 -6.13 8.43
N TRP A 140 6.63 -5.01 7.98
CA TRP A 140 5.92 -3.73 7.85
C TRP A 140 4.65 -3.90 7.02
N PHE A 141 4.74 -4.49 5.83
CA PHE A 141 3.58 -4.64 4.94
C PHE A 141 2.57 -5.66 5.48
N SER A 142 3.02 -6.67 6.23
CA SER A 142 2.13 -7.63 6.91
C SER A 142 1.32 -7.00 8.04
N LEU A 143 1.82 -5.90 8.63
CA LEU A 143 1.13 -5.14 9.68
C LEU A 143 0.29 -4.00 9.09
N TYR A 144 0.93 -3.06 8.39
CA TYR A 144 0.26 -1.87 7.86
C TYR A 144 -0.67 -2.20 6.69
N GLY A 145 -0.37 -3.24 5.92
CA GLY A 145 -1.24 -3.73 4.86
C GLY A 145 -2.55 -4.34 5.39
N GLN A 146 -2.66 -4.64 6.69
CA GLN A 146 -3.92 -5.09 7.28
C GLN A 146 -5.03 -4.05 7.14
N LEU A 147 -4.69 -2.75 7.04
CA LEU A 147 -5.66 -1.69 6.72
C LEU A 147 -6.45 -1.99 5.44
N LEU A 148 -5.84 -2.67 4.48
CA LEU A 148 -6.43 -2.95 3.16
C LEU A 148 -7.04 -4.36 3.10
N ASP A 149 -6.51 -5.30 3.89
CA ASP A 149 -6.98 -6.68 3.96
C ASP A 149 -6.53 -7.36 5.26
N GLU A 150 -7.49 -7.75 6.10
CA GLU A 150 -7.25 -8.40 7.41
C GLU A 150 -6.36 -9.64 7.32
N ASN A 151 -6.39 -10.34 6.18
CA ASN A 151 -5.67 -11.61 5.97
C ASN A 151 -4.35 -11.43 5.21
N LEU A 152 -3.91 -10.19 4.96
CA LEU A 152 -2.75 -9.94 4.12
C LEU A 152 -1.47 -10.53 4.68
N GLY A 153 -1.23 -10.40 5.99
CA GLY A 153 -0.07 -11.00 6.65
C GLY A 153 0.01 -12.53 6.46
N PHE A 154 -1.13 -13.21 6.62
CA PHE A 154 -1.23 -14.66 6.36
C PHE A 154 -1.03 -15.00 4.88
N THR A 155 -1.60 -14.19 3.98
CA THR A 155 -1.49 -14.38 2.53
C THR A 155 -0.04 -14.26 2.06
N LEU A 156 0.70 -13.27 2.55
CA LEU A 156 2.12 -13.07 2.22
C LEU A 156 2.98 -14.21 2.79
N ALA A 157 2.72 -14.63 4.03
CA ALA A 157 3.42 -15.75 4.64
C ALA A 157 3.18 -17.07 3.87
N ALA A 158 1.93 -17.37 3.49
CA ALA A 158 1.60 -18.54 2.69
C ALA A 158 2.26 -18.49 1.31
N ALA A 159 2.32 -17.31 0.68
CA ALA A 159 2.93 -17.14 -0.63
C ALA A 159 4.46 -17.38 -0.63
N LEU A 160 5.14 -17.17 0.50
CA LEU A 160 6.56 -17.48 0.69
C LEU A 160 6.85 -18.98 0.84
N VAL A 161 5.90 -19.74 1.39
CA VAL A 161 6.04 -21.18 1.64
C VAL A 161 5.52 -22.02 0.47
N ALA A 162 4.59 -21.48 -0.33
CA ALA A 162 4.03 -22.18 -1.47
C ALA A 162 5.12 -22.39 -2.57
N PRO A 163 5.47 -23.64 -2.92
CA PRO A 163 6.38 -23.89 -4.02
C PRO A 163 5.77 -23.32 -5.31
N CYS A 164 6.60 -22.73 -6.17
CA CYS A 164 6.21 -22.34 -7.52
C CYS A 164 5.77 -23.58 -8.30
N THR A 165 4.51 -23.98 -8.17
CA THR A 165 3.90 -24.96 -9.06
C THR A 165 3.75 -24.28 -10.40
N ASN A 166 4.75 -24.46 -11.26
CA ASN A 166 4.63 -24.21 -12.69
C ASN A 166 3.38 -24.94 -13.17
N GLN A 167 2.33 -24.18 -13.47
CA GLN A 167 1.27 -24.65 -14.33
C GLN A 167 1.88 -24.82 -15.73
N LYS A 168 2.47 -25.99 -15.98
CA LYS A 168 2.57 -26.52 -17.33
C LYS A 168 1.14 -26.89 -17.73
N ASN A 169 0.52 -26.07 -18.55
CA ASN A 169 -0.72 -26.44 -19.24
C ASN A 169 -0.44 -27.59 -20.21
N PRO A 170 -1.38 -28.55 -20.35
CA PRO A 170 -1.33 -29.62 -21.35
C PRO A 170 -1.49 -29.07 -22.77
#